data_AF-A0A5N7ZWX3-F1
#
_entry.id   AF-A0A5N7ZWX3-F1
#
_cell.length_a   1.000
_cell.length_b   1.000
_cell.length_c   1.000
_cell.angle_alpha   90.00
_cell.angle_beta   90.00
_cell.angle_gamma   90.00
#
_symmetry.space_group_name_H-M   'P 1'
#
loop_
_entity.id
_entity.type
_entity.pdbx_description
1 polymer ?
#
loop_
_entity_poly.entity_id
_entity_poly.type
_entity_poly.pdbx_seq_one_letter_code
_entity_poly.pdbx_strand_id
1 'polypeptide(L)'
;MPLFPPLARVSLLALFAPALALAQPAEPDFAARTAALVERHRVNVDELLGNARQEGMALLVIPTLNLDAEPQRDFNDDATRDRFVRQRSTFMHWNHKTEEGYAISAGAGDHKLDPTDPGPQFQTVRGKLLYQVIPVWPGEYRLNRITYHQSRTELPETVPPQSGMDRLKKIGLATLDYTVDREFKRTGPAPQSDQKDDDGLGKGCEVMLRAGGGCDEAAREVRWRIYGEIAFNNGEADAVPAPGIEAELLFSPIAAITLEAGEAVLTDGFVLPVDQPVMTPDSCEDTSFGPTCTMDSLTLTRLPASLDDFRQAPGAASFNLPKLDAALRDLKYRAPTLYYKPASEATPNQIRAVGTD
;
A
#
# COMPACT_ATOMS: atom_id res chain seq x y z
N MET A 1 23.90 15.23 39.51
CA MET A 1 24.34 16.42 38.73
C MET A 1 24.70 15.94 37.34
N PRO A 2 24.35 16.60 36.22
CA PRO A 2 23.41 17.72 35.95
C PRO A 2 22.06 17.20 35.36
N LEU A 3 20.86 17.77 35.57
CA LEU A 3 20.26 19.08 35.22
C LEU A 3 19.89 19.25 33.73
N PHE A 4 18.60 19.04 33.41
CA PHE A 4 17.88 19.75 32.34
C PHE A 4 16.76 20.62 32.97
N PRO A 5 16.60 21.90 32.57
CA PRO A 5 15.63 22.84 33.15
C PRO A 5 14.27 22.85 32.42
N PRO A 6 13.26 23.56 32.96
CA PRO A 6 11.85 23.19 32.90
C PRO A 6 11.06 23.98 31.85
N LEU A 7 10.01 23.35 31.28
CA LEU A 7 8.72 23.95 30.90
C LEU A 7 7.82 22.85 30.32
N ALA A 8 7.29 21.99 31.18
CA ALA A 8 6.26 21.02 30.81
C ALA A 8 5.16 21.01 31.88
N ARG A 9 4.48 22.16 32.01
CA ARG A 9 3.24 22.26 32.79
C ARG A 9 2.36 23.37 32.22
N VAL A 10 1.57 23.03 31.22
CA VAL A 10 0.23 23.62 31.03
C VAL A 10 -0.70 22.50 30.56
N SER A 11 -1.53 22.07 31.51
CA SER A 11 -2.95 21.70 31.31
C SER A 11 -3.30 20.41 30.56
N LEU A 12 -3.12 19.30 31.27
CA LEU A 12 -4.20 18.30 31.41
C LEU A 12 -5.46 19.03 31.92
N LEU A 13 -6.42 19.31 31.03
CA LEU A 13 -7.82 19.63 31.35
C LEU A 13 -8.58 19.80 30.03
N ALA A 14 -8.90 18.70 29.36
CA ALA A 14 -10.00 18.65 28.38
C ALA A 14 -10.50 17.21 28.12
N LEU A 15 -10.33 16.32 29.11
CA LEU A 15 -10.93 14.98 29.14
C LEU A 15 -12.31 15.08 29.83
N PHE A 16 -13.29 15.68 29.17
CA PHE A 16 -14.73 15.46 29.44
C PHE A 16 -15.52 15.96 28.23
N ALA A 17 -16.03 15.04 27.41
CA ALA A 17 -17.13 15.33 26.51
C ALA A 17 -18.41 15.61 27.33
N PRO A 18 -19.34 16.41 26.80
CA PRO A 18 -20.62 15.80 26.45
C PRO A 18 -21.08 16.17 25.04
N ALA A 19 -21.84 15.24 24.47
CA ALA A 19 -22.57 15.33 23.23
C ALA A 19 -23.52 16.55 23.20
N LEU A 20 -23.56 17.23 22.05
CA LEU A 20 -24.71 17.83 21.37
C LEU A 20 -24.22 18.98 20.47
N ALA A 21 -24.01 18.67 19.20
CA ALA A 21 -24.16 19.62 18.10
C ALA A 21 -24.59 18.84 16.86
N LEU A 22 -25.78 18.24 16.96
CA LEU A 22 -26.61 18.00 15.79
C LEU A 22 -26.94 19.37 15.20
N ALA A 23 -26.67 19.51 13.89
CA ALA A 23 -26.65 20.73 13.07
C ALA A 23 -25.35 21.55 13.17
N GLN A 24 -24.33 21.16 12.40
CA GLN A 24 -23.20 22.05 12.10
C GLN A 24 -23.54 22.94 10.90
N PRO A 25 -23.35 24.26 11.00
CA PRO A 25 -23.28 25.13 9.83
C PRO A 25 -22.03 24.73 9.02
N ALA A 26 -22.10 24.77 7.69
CA ALA A 26 -20.92 24.58 6.86
C ALA A 26 -19.87 25.65 7.22
N GLU A 27 -18.84 25.28 8.00
CA GLU A 27 -17.81 26.23 8.43
C GLU A 27 -16.87 26.52 7.26
N PRO A 28 -16.68 27.80 6.87
CA PRO A 28 -15.68 28.20 5.88
C PRO A 28 -14.22 27.94 6.31
N ASP A 29 -13.98 27.42 7.52
CA ASP A 29 -12.65 27.09 8.07
C ASP A 29 -12.21 25.65 7.74
N PHE A 30 -13.13 24.69 7.56
CA PHE A 30 -12.75 23.29 7.29
C PHE A 30 -12.06 23.12 5.93
N ALA A 31 -12.66 23.66 4.87
CA ALA A 31 -12.09 23.60 3.52
C ALA A 31 -10.72 24.30 3.44
N ALA A 32 -10.57 25.44 4.13
CA ALA A 32 -9.31 26.18 4.19
C ALA A 32 -8.21 25.40 4.95
N ARG A 33 -8.55 24.75 6.07
CA ARG A 33 -7.63 23.89 6.83
C ARG A 33 -7.19 22.67 6.02
N THR A 34 -8.13 22.01 5.34
CA THR A 34 -7.83 20.87 4.46
C THR A 34 -6.90 21.29 3.32
N ALA A 35 -7.19 22.42 2.66
CA ALA A 35 -6.33 22.96 1.60
C ALA A 35 -4.92 23.28 2.11
N ALA A 36 -4.79 23.90 3.30
CA ALA A 36 -3.49 24.20 3.90
C ALA A 36 -2.70 22.92 4.26
N LEU A 37 -3.38 21.88 4.72
CA LEU A 37 -2.76 20.59 5.03
C LEU A 37 -2.29 19.88 3.76
N VAL A 38 -3.10 19.84 2.70
CA VAL A 38 -2.74 19.30 1.39
C VAL A 38 -1.53 20.05 0.81
N GLU A 39 -1.54 21.38 0.86
CA GLU A 39 -0.44 22.20 0.34
C GLU A 39 0.85 21.99 1.14
N ARG A 40 0.77 21.90 2.48
CA ARG A 40 1.93 21.59 3.32
C ARG A 40 2.50 20.21 3.00
N HIS A 41 1.63 19.21 2.85
CA HIS A 41 2.04 17.86 2.47
C HIS A 41 2.76 17.88 1.11
N ARG A 42 2.18 18.56 0.11
CA ARG A 42 2.74 18.70 -1.23
C ARG A 42 4.13 19.35 -1.21
N VAL A 43 4.32 20.46 -0.49
CA VAL A 43 5.62 21.13 -0.36
C VAL A 43 6.64 20.20 0.30
N ASN A 44 6.28 19.54 1.41
CA ASN A 44 7.18 18.62 2.09
C ASN A 44 7.63 17.46 1.18
N VAL A 45 6.72 16.93 0.34
CA VAL A 45 7.05 15.88 -0.64
C VAL A 45 8.02 16.40 -1.71
N ASP A 46 7.81 17.60 -2.25
CA ASP A 46 8.71 18.17 -3.26
C ASP A 46 10.13 18.36 -2.70
N GLU A 47 10.24 18.79 -1.44
CA GLU A 47 11.54 18.95 -0.77
C GLU A 47 12.21 17.62 -0.48
N LEU A 48 11.48 16.67 0.12
CA LEU A 48 11.97 15.35 0.45
C LEU A 48 12.51 14.63 -0.79
N LEU A 49 11.68 14.51 -1.83
CA LEU A 49 12.07 13.79 -3.04
C LEU A 49 13.05 14.57 -3.91
N GLY A 50 12.92 15.90 -3.97
CA GLY A 50 13.83 16.76 -4.72
C GLY A 50 15.27 16.74 -4.19
N ASN A 51 15.42 16.59 -2.87
CA ASN A 51 16.73 16.59 -2.20
C ASN A 51 17.28 15.18 -1.91
N ALA A 52 16.46 14.12 -1.95
CA ALA A 52 16.84 12.75 -1.60
C ALA A 52 18.21 12.31 -2.17
N ARG A 53 18.46 12.62 -3.45
CA ARG A 53 19.73 12.27 -4.12
C ARG A 53 20.93 13.02 -3.56
N GLN A 54 20.76 14.27 -3.14
CA GLN A 54 21.81 15.08 -2.52
C GLN A 54 22.09 14.62 -1.08
N GLU A 55 21.09 14.03 -0.42
CA GLU A 55 21.18 13.45 0.93
C GLU A 55 21.75 12.03 0.93
N GLY A 56 22.17 11.51 -0.24
CA GLY A 56 22.80 10.20 -0.38
C GLY A 56 21.84 9.04 -0.60
N MET A 57 20.54 9.29 -0.74
CA MET A 57 19.55 8.28 -1.11
C MET A 57 19.50 8.09 -2.63
N ALA A 58 18.91 6.98 -3.08
CA ALA A 58 18.44 6.78 -4.44
C ALA A 58 16.97 7.23 -4.56
N LEU A 59 16.55 7.62 -5.76
CA LEU A 59 15.13 7.73 -6.11
C LEU A 59 14.75 6.52 -6.96
N LEU A 60 13.89 5.65 -6.41
CA LEU A 60 13.32 4.54 -7.15
C LEU A 60 11.96 4.92 -7.72
N VAL A 61 11.76 4.65 -9.00
CA VAL A 61 10.46 4.64 -9.65
C VAL A 61 10.09 3.19 -9.95
N ILE A 62 8.96 2.73 -9.42
CA ILE A 62 8.47 1.36 -9.59
C ILE A 62 6.98 1.37 -9.92
N PRO A 63 6.52 0.70 -11.00
CA PRO A 63 5.11 0.64 -11.32
C PRO A 63 4.38 -0.35 -10.40
N THR A 64 3.14 -0.04 -10.08
CA THR A 64 2.15 -0.93 -9.47
C THR A 64 0.86 -0.91 -10.31
N LEU A 65 -0.16 -1.64 -9.88
CA LEU A 65 -1.46 -1.57 -10.54
C LEU A 65 -2.10 -0.20 -10.33
N ASN A 66 -2.48 0.45 -11.42
CA ASN A 66 -3.40 1.58 -11.35
C ASN A 66 -4.82 1.06 -11.10
N LEU A 67 -5.27 1.15 -9.84
CA LEU A 67 -6.63 0.72 -9.49
C LEU A 67 -7.71 1.62 -10.11
N ASP A 68 -7.38 2.83 -10.55
CA ASP A 68 -8.30 3.76 -11.24
C ASP A 68 -8.41 3.46 -12.75
N ALA A 69 -7.64 2.52 -13.29
CA ALA A 69 -7.64 2.21 -14.73
C ALA A 69 -8.89 1.43 -15.18
N GLU A 70 -9.56 0.75 -14.26
CA GLU A 70 -10.76 -0.03 -14.51
C GLU A 70 -12.01 0.84 -14.38
N PRO A 71 -13.17 0.44 -14.95
CA PRO A 71 -14.42 1.14 -14.73
C PRO A 71 -14.71 1.35 -13.25
N GLN A 72 -15.35 2.48 -12.95
CA GLN A 72 -15.71 2.90 -11.60
C GLN A 72 -16.39 1.75 -10.82
N ARG A 73 -15.79 1.35 -9.69
CA ARG A 73 -16.31 0.23 -8.87
C ARG A 73 -17.59 0.61 -8.13
N ASP A 74 -18.48 -0.34 -7.94
CA ASP A 74 -19.60 -0.21 -7.01
C ASP A 74 -19.19 -0.73 -5.62
N PHE A 75 -18.87 0.19 -4.71
CA PHE A 75 -18.52 -0.18 -3.34
C PHE A 75 -19.74 -0.60 -2.50
N ASN A 76 -20.97 -0.54 -3.02
CA ASN A 76 -22.11 -1.19 -2.35
C ASN A 76 -22.10 -2.72 -2.54
N ASP A 77 -21.40 -3.23 -3.56
CA ASP A 77 -21.23 -4.67 -3.77
C ASP A 77 -20.11 -5.25 -2.90
N ASP A 78 -20.45 -6.31 -2.19
CA ASP A 78 -19.62 -7.01 -1.21
C ASP A 78 -18.35 -7.59 -1.85
N ALA A 79 -18.48 -8.30 -2.97
CA ALA A 79 -17.36 -8.94 -3.65
C ALA A 79 -16.40 -7.91 -4.27
N THR A 80 -16.93 -6.78 -4.73
CA THR A 80 -16.16 -5.66 -5.26
C THR A 80 -15.30 -5.03 -4.17
N ARG A 81 -15.85 -4.83 -2.97
CA ARG A 81 -15.07 -4.33 -1.82
C ARG A 81 -13.96 -5.28 -1.42
N ASP A 82 -14.26 -6.57 -1.26
CA ASP A 82 -13.24 -7.55 -0.83
C ASP A 82 -12.07 -7.63 -1.82
N ARG A 83 -12.37 -7.62 -3.12
CA ARG A 83 -11.35 -7.59 -4.17
C ARG A 83 -10.52 -6.32 -4.11
N PHE A 84 -11.18 -5.17 -3.97
CA PHE A 84 -10.49 -3.87 -3.92
C PHE A 84 -9.62 -3.74 -2.67
N VAL A 85 -10.14 -4.12 -1.51
CA VAL A 85 -9.42 -4.10 -0.23
C VAL A 85 -8.18 -4.98 -0.33
N ARG A 86 -8.29 -6.20 -0.85
CA ARG A 86 -7.13 -7.08 -1.07
C ARG A 86 -6.10 -6.48 -2.03
N GLN A 87 -6.55 -5.93 -3.16
CA GLN A 87 -5.65 -5.28 -4.12
C GLN A 87 -4.95 -4.05 -3.54
N ARG A 88 -5.67 -3.25 -2.76
CA ARG A 88 -5.16 -2.04 -2.11
C ARG A 88 -4.19 -2.38 -0.98
N SER A 89 -4.47 -3.40 -0.17
CA SER A 89 -3.63 -3.80 0.96
C SER A 89 -2.39 -4.60 0.56
N THR A 90 -2.31 -5.04 -0.70
CA THR A 90 -1.16 -5.81 -1.19
C THR A 90 0.07 -4.91 -1.34
N PHE A 91 1.13 -5.23 -0.60
CA PHE A 91 2.44 -4.61 -0.72
C PHE A 91 3.50 -5.62 -1.14
N MET A 92 4.27 -5.23 -2.15
CA MET A 92 5.50 -5.90 -2.56
C MET A 92 6.66 -5.34 -1.76
N HIS A 93 7.27 -6.17 -0.92
CA HIS A 93 8.38 -5.77 -0.07
C HIS A 93 9.70 -6.24 -0.67
N TRP A 94 10.56 -5.29 -1.01
CA TRP A 94 11.94 -5.57 -1.34
C TRP A 94 12.78 -5.32 -0.10
N ASN A 95 13.26 -6.39 0.53
CA ASN A 95 14.08 -6.26 1.74
C ASN A 95 15.54 -6.07 1.37
N HIS A 96 16.21 -5.19 2.09
CA HIS A 96 17.64 -5.00 1.94
C HIS A 96 18.39 -6.30 2.30
N LYS A 97 19.40 -6.66 1.52
CA LYS A 97 20.06 -7.97 1.60
C LYS A 97 20.83 -8.20 2.89
N THR A 98 21.42 -7.16 3.47
CA THR A 98 22.35 -7.26 4.60
C THR A 98 21.91 -6.49 5.83
N GLU A 99 21.44 -5.26 5.64
CA GLU A 99 20.89 -4.40 6.69
C GLU A 99 19.42 -4.74 6.99
N GLU A 100 19.16 -5.21 8.20
CA GLU A 100 17.82 -5.55 8.67
C GLU A 100 16.96 -4.29 8.88
N GLY A 101 15.66 -4.38 8.61
CA GLY A 101 14.70 -3.28 8.76
C GLY A 101 14.63 -2.33 7.56
N TYR A 102 15.68 -2.25 6.74
CA TYR A 102 15.66 -1.47 5.50
C TYR A 102 14.88 -2.20 4.41
N ALA A 103 13.86 -1.55 3.87
CA ALA A 103 12.99 -2.15 2.86
C ALA A 103 12.47 -1.11 1.87
N ILE A 104 11.83 -1.63 0.82
CA ILE A 104 11.05 -0.86 -0.14
C ILE A 104 9.68 -1.52 -0.21
N SER A 105 8.65 -0.82 0.30
CA SER A 105 7.26 -1.19 0.09
C SER A 105 6.68 -0.52 -1.15
N ALA A 106 6.14 -1.31 -2.07
CA ALA A 106 5.40 -0.81 -3.23
C ALA A 106 4.00 -1.44 -3.29
N GLY A 107 2.97 -0.60 -3.40
CA GLY A 107 1.57 -1.02 -3.48
C GLY A 107 0.59 0.14 -3.36
N ALA A 108 -0.70 -0.08 -3.65
CA ALA A 108 -1.67 1.02 -3.69
C ALA A 108 -2.17 1.47 -2.31
N GLY A 109 -1.84 0.75 -1.24
CA GLY A 109 -2.34 0.98 0.12
C GLY A 109 -1.65 2.14 0.85
N ASP A 110 -2.10 2.37 2.07
CA ASP A 110 -1.54 3.40 2.94
C ASP A 110 -0.28 2.86 3.61
N HIS A 111 0.84 3.56 3.41
CA HIS A 111 2.13 3.16 3.94
C HIS A 111 2.31 3.76 5.33
N LYS A 112 2.85 2.96 6.24
CA LYS A 112 3.25 3.46 7.55
C LYS A 112 4.49 4.32 7.37
N LEU A 113 4.57 5.41 8.13
CA LEU A 113 5.77 6.24 8.16
C LEU A 113 6.88 5.48 8.90
N ASP A 114 7.82 4.95 8.14
CA ASP A 114 9.00 4.25 8.65
C ASP A 114 10.28 4.88 8.05
N PRO A 115 11.23 5.37 8.86
CA PRO A 115 12.49 5.88 8.35
C PRO A 115 13.32 4.88 7.52
N THR A 116 13.15 3.57 7.76
CA THR A 116 13.88 2.52 7.03
C THR A 116 13.10 1.96 5.83
N ASP A 117 11.81 2.29 5.72
CA ASP A 117 10.98 2.08 4.53
C ASP A 117 10.00 3.27 4.37
N PRO A 118 10.45 4.39 3.79
CA PRO A 118 9.64 5.59 3.69
C PRO A 118 8.37 5.41 2.84
N GLY A 119 8.28 4.34 2.05
CA GLY A 119 7.20 4.14 1.09
C GLY A 119 7.13 5.22 0.00
N PRO A 120 6.13 5.14 -0.90
CA PRO A 120 5.93 6.07 -1.99
C PRO A 120 5.46 7.43 -1.47
N GLN A 121 6.19 8.46 -1.89
CA GLN A 121 5.90 9.85 -1.52
C GLN A 121 5.23 10.62 -2.67
N PHE A 122 5.37 10.13 -3.91
CA PHE A 122 4.68 10.64 -5.09
C PHE A 122 4.24 9.49 -6.00
N GLN A 123 3.14 9.68 -6.72
CA GLN A 123 2.65 8.70 -7.69
C GLN A 123 2.04 9.35 -8.94
N THR A 124 2.25 8.76 -10.11
CA THR A 124 1.64 9.22 -11.37
C THR A 124 1.15 8.04 -12.21
N VAL A 125 0.15 8.25 -13.06
CA VAL A 125 -0.54 7.18 -13.77
C VAL A 125 -0.29 7.22 -15.27
N ARG A 126 -0.21 6.04 -15.87
CA ARG A 126 -0.26 5.85 -17.32
C ARG A 126 -0.98 4.54 -17.65
N GLY A 127 -2.21 4.68 -18.15
CA GLY A 127 -3.05 3.51 -18.46
C GLY A 127 -3.22 2.63 -17.22
N LYS A 128 -2.81 1.36 -17.33
CA LYS A 128 -2.92 0.36 -16.25
C LYS A 128 -1.83 0.44 -15.18
N LEU A 129 -0.83 1.30 -15.36
CA LEU A 129 0.31 1.41 -14.45
C LEU A 129 0.20 2.67 -13.58
N LEU A 130 0.48 2.49 -12.30
CA LEU A 130 0.70 3.55 -11.32
C LEU A 130 2.20 3.58 -10.99
N TYR A 131 2.93 4.57 -11.45
CA TYR A 131 4.34 4.73 -11.12
C TYR A 131 4.49 5.40 -9.77
N GLN A 132 5.12 4.70 -8.84
CA GLN A 132 5.40 5.17 -7.49
C GLN A 132 6.85 5.62 -7.38
N VAL A 133 7.08 6.79 -6.77
CA VAL A 133 8.41 7.35 -6.53
C VAL A 133 8.73 7.27 -5.05
N ILE A 134 9.80 6.56 -4.74
CA ILE A 134 10.21 6.17 -3.39
C ILE A 134 11.65 6.66 -3.16
N PRO A 135 11.93 7.41 -2.08
CA PRO A 135 13.30 7.64 -1.65
C PRO A 135 13.81 6.38 -0.93
N VAL A 136 14.94 5.85 -1.38
CA VAL A 136 15.46 4.54 -0.94
C VAL A 136 16.92 4.67 -0.52
N TRP A 137 17.29 4.04 0.59
CA TRP A 137 18.70 3.95 0.99
C TRP A 137 19.51 3.12 -0.03
N PRO A 138 20.79 3.41 -0.30
CA PRO A 138 21.58 2.64 -1.25
C PRO A 138 21.77 1.19 -0.79
N GLY A 139 21.74 0.22 -1.70
CA GLY A 139 21.85 -1.19 -1.33
C GLY A 139 21.38 -2.19 -2.38
N GLU A 140 21.56 -3.49 -2.09
CA GLU A 140 20.92 -4.57 -2.85
C GLU A 140 19.62 -4.96 -2.14
N TYR A 141 18.51 -4.86 -2.85
CA TYR A 141 17.16 -5.18 -2.37
C TYR A 141 16.61 -6.41 -3.07
N ARG A 142 15.87 -7.24 -2.34
CA ARG A 142 15.34 -8.53 -2.79
C ARG A 142 13.85 -8.62 -2.55
N LEU A 143 13.09 -8.87 -3.61
CA LEU A 143 11.66 -9.16 -3.50
C LEU A 143 11.47 -10.56 -2.91
N ASN A 144 11.20 -10.61 -1.61
CA ASN A 144 11.11 -11.85 -0.83
C ASN A 144 10.03 -11.81 0.26
N ARG A 145 9.23 -10.74 0.30
CA ARG A 145 8.12 -10.59 1.23
C ARG A 145 6.92 -9.92 0.55
N ILE A 146 5.72 -10.38 0.88
CA ILE A 146 4.46 -9.78 0.44
C ILE A 146 3.53 -9.73 1.64
N THR A 147 2.83 -8.62 1.82
CA THR A 147 1.77 -8.52 2.82
C THR A 147 0.46 -8.16 2.13
N TYR A 148 -0.66 -8.71 2.60
CA TYR A 148 -1.99 -8.28 2.16
C TYR A 148 -3.04 -8.60 3.22
N HIS A 149 -4.11 -7.82 3.21
CA HIS A 149 -5.32 -8.09 3.98
C HIS A 149 -6.34 -8.85 3.14
N GLN A 150 -6.99 -9.84 3.73
CA GLN A 150 -8.07 -10.62 3.14
C GLN A 150 -9.31 -10.56 4.04
N SER A 151 -10.27 -9.73 3.65
CA SER A 151 -11.57 -9.61 4.32
C SER A 151 -12.41 -10.89 4.17
N ARG A 152 -13.36 -11.05 5.10
CA ARG A 152 -14.37 -12.14 5.14
C ARG A 152 -13.76 -13.54 5.03
N THR A 153 -12.60 -13.72 5.63
CA THR A 153 -11.86 -14.98 5.58
C THR A 153 -11.53 -15.42 7.00
N GLU A 154 -11.86 -16.69 7.31
CA GLU A 154 -11.54 -17.32 8.58
C GLU A 154 -10.17 -17.98 8.51
N LEU A 155 -9.47 -18.05 9.66
CA LEU A 155 -8.20 -18.77 9.74
C LEU A 155 -8.38 -20.24 9.33
N PRO A 156 -7.40 -20.84 8.63
CA PRO A 156 -7.43 -22.25 8.33
C PRO A 156 -7.29 -23.09 9.61
N GLU A 157 -7.81 -24.32 9.58
CA GLU A 157 -7.55 -25.30 10.63
C GLU A 157 -6.05 -25.61 10.70
N THR A 158 -5.53 -25.75 11.93
CA THR A 158 -4.13 -26.08 12.15
C THR A 158 -3.91 -27.58 12.34
N VAL A 159 -2.77 -28.06 11.85
CA VAL A 159 -2.31 -29.45 11.94
C VAL A 159 -1.06 -29.55 12.83
N PRO A 160 -0.68 -30.76 13.28
CA PRO A 160 0.57 -30.96 14.00
C PRO A 160 1.80 -30.57 13.17
N PRO A 161 2.92 -30.20 13.83
CA PRO A 161 4.08 -29.73 13.12
C PRO A 161 4.68 -30.68 12.09
N GLN A 162 4.91 -30.17 10.87
CA GLN A 162 5.62 -30.85 9.79
C GLN A 162 7.12 -30.91 10.06
N SER A 163 7.79 -31.88 9.41
CA SER A 163 9.25 -32.01 9.56
C SER A 163 9.98 -30.81 8.94
N GLY A 164 11.09 -30.39 9.54
CA GLY A 164 11.91 -29.30 8.99
C GLY A 164 12.44 -29.59 7.58
N MET A 165 12.64 -30.87 7.24
CA MET A 165 13.05 -31.28 5.89
C MET A 165 11.96 -31.03 4.86
N ASP A 166 10.69 -31.23 5.22
CA ASP A 166 9.56 -30.97 4.31
C ASP A 166 9.41 -29.47 4.06
N ARG A 167 9.66 -28.63 5.06
CA ARG A 167 9.63 -27.16 4.91
C ARG A 167 10.73 -26.62 4.00
N LEU A 168 11.93 -27.21 4.05
CA LEU A 168 13.05 -26.79 3.21
C LEU A 168 12.79 -26.97 1.71
N LYS A 169 11.86 -27.86 1.34
CA LYS A 169 11.46 -28.09 -0.05
C LYS A 169 10.44 -27.08 -0.58
N LYS A 170 9.96 -26.17 0.27
CA LYS A 170 8.88 -25.22 -0.04
C LYS A 170 9.46 -23.90 -0.52
N ILE A 171 8.68 -23.13 -1.29
CA ILE A 171 9.15 -21.83 -1.77
C ILE A 171 9.21 -20.79 -0.62
N GLY A 172 8.39 -20.98 0.40
CA GLY A 172 8.29 -20.09 1.54
C GLY A 172 7.19 -20.47 2.52
N LEU A 173 6.91 -19.54 3.43
CA LEU A 173 5.90 -19.63 4.48
C LEU A 173 4.89 -18.48 4.36
N ALA A 174 3.68 -18.72 4.81
CA ALA A 174 2.64 -17.72 4.98
C ALA A 174 2.21 -17.70 6.45
N THR A 175 2.44 -16.57 7.13
CA THR A 175 1.95 -16.32 8.48
C THR A 175 0.62 -15.58 8.38
N LEU A 176 -0.40 -16.06 9.09
CA LEU A 176 -1.76 -15.57 9.02
C LEU A 176 -2.22 -15.06 10.38
N ASP A 177 -2.49 -13.77 10.48
CA ASP A 177 -3.01 -13.14 11.69
C ASP A 177 -4.51 -12.88 11.57
N TYR A 178 -5.27 -13.31 12.58
CA TYR A 178 -6.70 -13.02 12.65
C TYR A 178 -6.95 -11.54 12.95
N THR A 179 -7.87 -10.94 12.20
CA THR A 179 -8.38 -9.60 12.46
C THR A 179 -9.90 -9.59 12.35
N VAL A 180 -10.52 -8.53 12.85
CA VAL A 180 -11.96 -8.31 12.77
C VAL A 180 -12.20 -6.99 12.05
N ASP A 181 -12.69 -7.11 10.83
CA ASP A 181 -13.14 -5.97 10.04
C ASP A 181 -14.47 -5.47 10.60
N ARG A 182 -14.63 -4.15 10.63
CA ARG A 182 -15.91 -3.51 10.95
C ARG A 182 -16.64 -3.19 9.65
N GLU A 183 -17.69 -3.94 9.36
CA GLU A 183 -18.55 -3.70 8.19
C GLU A 183 -19.81 -2.94 8.57
N PHE A 184 -20.27 -2.05 7.69
CA PHE A 184 -21.51 -1.31 7.88
C PHE A 184 -22.60 -1.87 6.96
N LYS A 185 -23.69 -2.36 7.56
CA LYS A 185 -24.89 -2.79 6.83
C LYS A 185 -25.96 -1.72 6.97
N ARG A 186 -26.33 -1.09 5.86
CA ARG A 186 -27.37 -0.06 5.86
C ARG A 186 -28.73 -0.69 6.16
N THR A 187 -29.45 -0.12 7.12
CA THR A 187 -30.80 -0.57 7.51
C THR A 187 -31.89 0.36 6.98
N GLY A 188 -31.53 1.55 6.48
CA GLY A 188 -32.42 2.53 5.85
C GLY A 188 -32.12 2.82 4.36
N PRO A 189 -33.00 3.57 3.67
CA PRO A 189 -32.75 4.02 2.30
C PRO A 189 -31.47 4.87 2.24
N ALA A 190 -30.68 4.69 1.18
CA ALA A 190 -29.43 5.43 1.01
C ALA A 190 -29.70 6.94 1.12
N PRO A 191 -28.91 7.70 1.90
CA PRO A 191 -28.96 9.15 1.81
C PRO A 191 -28.73 9.54 0.35
N GLN A 192 -29.51 10.49 -0.15
CA GLN A 192 -29.29 11.10 -1.46
C GLN A 192 -27.97 11.88 -1.38
N SER A 193 -26.83 11.20 -1.48
CA SER A 193 -25.56 11.87 -1.67
C SER A 193 -25.53 12.30 -3.12
N ASP A 194 -25.65 13.60 -3.37
CA ASP A 194 -25.33 14.18 -4.66
C ASP A 194 -23.90 13.75 -5.01
N GLN A 195 -23.80 12.89 -6.01
CA GLN A 195 -22.65 12.01 -6.27
C GLN A 195 -21.39 12.73 -6.81
N LYS A 196 -21.27 14.04 -6.63
CA LYS A 196 -20.19 14.84 -7.20
C LYS A 196 -19.67 15.84 -6.18
N ASP A 197 -18.60 15.45 -5.48
CA ASP A 197 -17.65 16.35 -4.80
C ASP A 197 -18.10 17.12 -3.54
N ASP A 198 -19.27 16.88 -2.93
CA ASP A 198 -19.86 17.84 -1.96
C ASP A 198 -19.82 17.46 -0.47
N ASP A 199 -18.97 16.54 -0.03
CA ASP A 199 -18.74 16.31 1.41
C ASP A 199 -17.67 17.22 2.04
N GLY A 200 -17.08 18.10 1.23
CA GLY A 200 -16.02 19.01 1.65
C GLY A 200 -14.68 18.33 1.98
N LEU A 201 -14.52 17.03 1.73
CA LEU A 201 -13.29 16.28 2.04
C LEU A 201 -12.17 16.46 1.00
N GLY A 202 -12.40 17.20 -0.09
CA GLY A 202 -11.48 17.35 -1.22
C GLY A 202 -11.73 16.32 -2.32
N LYS A 203 -10.87 16.24 -3.36
CA LYS A 203 -11.01 15.29 -4.49
C LYS A 203 -9.89 14.25 -4.50
N GLY A 204 -10.22 12.99 -4.85
CA GLY A 204 -9.25 11.93 -5.10
C GLY A 204 -8.08 11.88 -4.11
N CYS A 205 -6.87 12.18 -4.60
CA CYS A 205 -5.62 12.19 -3.85
C CYS A 205 -5.60 13.15 -2.65
N GLU A 206 -6.37 14.23 -2.68
CA GLU A 206 -6.47 15.17 -1.56
C GLU A 206 -7.08 14.48 -0.33
N VAL A 207 -8.07 13.61 -0.54
CA VAL A 207 -8.68 12.79 0.53
C VAL A 207 -7.66 11.82 1.12
N MET A 208 -6.79 11.27 0.27
CA MET A 208 -5.77 10.30 0.67
C MET A 208 -4.47 10.94 1.16
N LEU A 209 -4.35 12.27 1.10
CA LEU A 209 -3.11 13.00 1.32
C LEU A 209 -1.93 12.40 0.53
N ARG A 210 -2.14 12.14 -0.76
CA ARG A 210 -1.10 11.65 -1.66
C ARG A 210 -0.72 12.73 -2.66
N ALA A 211 0.58 12.87 -2.93
CA ALA A 211 1.04 13.72 -4.00
C ALA A 211 0.93 12.99 -5.36
N GLY A 212 0.30 13.65 -6.35
CA GLY A 212 0.18 13.12 -7.71
C GLY A 212 -1.24 12.65 -8.08
N GLY A 213 -1.36 11.48 -8.73
CA GLY A 213 -2.63 10.92 -9.21
C GLY A 213 -2.79 9.41 -8.96
N GLY A 214 -3.90 8.79 -9.38
CA GLY A 214 -4.12 7.34 -9.23
C GLY A 214 -4.60 6.91 -7.83
N CYS A 215 -5.62 7.59 -7.34
CA CYS A 215 -6.10 7.60 -5.96
C CYS A 215 -7.62 7.85 -5.87
N ASP A 216 -8.30 7.92 -7.02
CA ASP A 216 -9.72 8.26 -7.06
C ASP A 216 -10.57 7.14 -6.45
N GLU A 217 -10.27 5.88 -6.80
CA GLU A 217 -10.97 4.73 -6.25
C GLU A 217 -10.66 4.54 -4.76
N ALA A 218 -9.43 4.82 -4.32
CA ALA A 218 -9.07 4.80 -2.91
C ALA A 218 -9.85 5.87 -2.12
N ALA A 219 -9.96 7.09 -2.66
CA ALA A 219 -10.74 8.15 -2.06
C ALA A 219 -12.24 7.83 -2.02
N ARG A 220 -12.77 7.19 -3.07
CA ARG A 220 -14.16 6.73 -3.09
C ARG A 220 -14.43 5.65 -2.05
N GLU A 221 -13.51 4.71 -1.86
CA GLU A 221 -13.61 3.68 -0.81
C GLU A 221 -13.57 4.31 0.59
N VAL A 222 -12.67 5.27 0.82
CA VAL A 222 -12.57 5.99 2.11
C VAL A 222 -13.87 6.73 2.41
N ARG A 223 -14.41 7.50 1.45
CA ARG A 223 -15.69 8.18 1.63
C ARG A 223 -16.82 7.18 1.90
N TRP A 224 -16.87 6.07 1.17
CA TRP A 224 -17.87 5.03 1.40
C TRP A 224 -17.81 4.50 2.85
N ARG A 225 -16.60 4.26 3.39
CA ARG A 225 -16.40 3.85 4.79
C ARG A 225 -16.84 4.92 5.78
N ILE A 226 -16.46 6.18 5.56
CA ILE A 226 -16.86 7.33 6.40
C ILE A 226 -18.38 7.48 6.43
N TYR A 227 -19.06 7.38 5.29
CA TYR A 227 -20.51 7.42 5.24
C TYR A 227 -21.17 6.27 6.00
N GLY A 228 -20.59 5.07 5.93
CA GLY A 228 -21.04 3.93 6.73
C GLY A 228 -20.94 4.22 8.24
N GLU A 229 -19.84 4.81 8.69
CA GLU A 229 -19.63 5.19 10.08
C GLU A 229 -20.57 6.31 10.54
N ILE A 230 -20.81 7.33 9.72
CA ILE A 230 -21.79 8.39 9.99
C ILE A 230 -23.20 7.79 10.13
N ALA A 231 -23.60 6.92 9.20
CA ALA A 231 -24.91 6.26 9.24
C ALA A 231 -25.06 5.40 10.50
N PHE A 232 -24.02 4.66 10.91
CA PHE A 232 -24.03 3.89 12.15
C PHE A 232 -24.21 4.80 13.38
N ASN A 233 -23.46 5.90 13.46
CA ASN A 233 -23.57 6.86 14.56
C ASN A 233 -24.95 7.55 14.63
N ASN A 234 -25.66 7.64 13.50
CA ASN A 234 -27.02 8.17 13.42
C ASN A 234 -28.12 7.11 13.65
N GLY A 235 -27.75 5.83 13.82
CA GLY A 235 -28.71 4.72 13.97
C GLY A 235 -29.38 4.26 12.66
N GLU A 236 -28.78 4.59 11.51
CA GLU A 236 -29.28 4.29 10.15
C GLU A 236 -28.54 3.11 9.48
N ALA A 237 -27.55 2.56 10.17
CA ALA A 237 -26.81 1.37 9.77
C ALA A 237 -26.42 0.55 11.01
N ASP A 238 -26.27 -0.76 10.81
CA ASP A 238 -25.68 -1.66 11.79
C ASP A 238 -24.18 -1.82 11.51
N ALA A 239 -23.38 -1.91 12.57
CA ALA A 239 -22.00 -2.35 12.48
C ALA A 239 -21.93 -3.86 12.77
N VAL A 240 -21.42 -4.63 11.81
CA VAL A 240 -21.29 -6.09 11.93
C VAL A 240 -19.81 -6.45 11.89
N PRO A 241 -19.30 -7.22 12.87
CA PRO A 241 -17.95 -7.75 12.79
C PRO A 241 -17.87 -8.78 11.65
N ALA A 242 -16.84 -8.67 10.83
CA ALA A 242 -16.50 -9.65 9.80
C ALA A 242 -15.09 -10.19 10.06
N PRO A 243 -14.87 -11.52 9.97
CA PRO A 243 -13.54 -12.09 10.11
C PRO A 243 -12.64 -11.62 8.98
N GLY A 244 -11.37 -11.41 9.24
CA GLY A 244 -10.36 -11.11 8.24
C GLY A 244 -9.02 -11.72 8.59
N ILE A 245 -8.13 -11.76 7.59
CA ILE A 245 -6.77 -12.25 7.75
C ILE A 245 -5.78 -11.21 7.24
N GLU A 246 -4.82 -10.83 8.07
CA GLU A 246 -3.59 -10.20 7.62
C GLU A 246 -2.60 -11.31 7.28
N ALA A 247 -2.19 -11.38 6.02
CA ALA A 247 -1.29 -12.40 5.50
C ALA A 247 0.09 -11.80 5.26
N GLU A 248 1.11 -12.44 5.84
CA GLU A 248 2.52 -12.17 5.55
C GLU A 248 3.14 -13.39 4.85
N LEU A 249 3.60 -13.19 3.62
CA LEU A 249 4.32 -14.19 2.86
C LEU A 249 5.82 -13.92 2.93
N LEU A 250 6.60 -14.92 3.34
CA LEU A 250 8.06 -14.90 3.33
C LEU A 250 8.58 -16.03 2.45
N PHE A 251 9.41 -15.71 1.45
CA PHE A 251 9.80 -16.69 0.43
C PHE A 251 11.22 -16.46 -0.09
N SER A 252 11.74 -17.45 -0.83
CA SER A 252 13.03 -17.30 -1.50
C SER A 252 12.98 -16.15 -2.53
N PRO A 253 14.00 -15.27 -2.61
CA PRO A 253 13.95 -14.08 -3.47
C PRO A 253 13.54 -14.36 -4.91
N ILE A 254 12.55 -13.62 -5.43
CA ILE A 254 12.08 -13.75 -6.82
C ILE A 254 12.86 -12.81 -7.75
N ALA A 255 13.17 -11.62 -7.26
CA ALA A 255 13.89 -10.59 -8.00
C ALA A 255 14.84 -9.82 -7.08
N ALA A 256 15.86 -9.19 -7.67
CA ALA A 256 16.75 -8.28 -6.97
C ALA A 256 17.08 -7.04 -7.79
N ILE A 257 17.34 -5.93 -7.10
CA ILE A 257 17.85 -4.69 -7.68
C ILE A 257 18.92 -4.09 -6.78
N THR A 258 19.97 -3.54 -7.37
CA THR A 258 20.97 -2.76 -6.65
C THR A 258 20.75 -1.28 -6.94
N LEU A 259 20.79 -0.45 -5.90
CA LEU A 259 20.64 0.99 -5.96
C LEU A 259 21.88 1.66 -5.36
N GLU A 260 22.40 2.67 -6.05
CA GLU A 260 23.58 3.46 -5.70
C GLU A 260 23.16 4.81 -5.08
N ALA A 261 24.03 5.41 -4.29
CA ALA A 261 23.77 6.72 -3.72
C ALA A 261 23.63 7.80 -4.82
N GLY A 262 22.59 8.62 -4.73
CA GLY A 262 22.42 9.80 -5.59
C GLY A 262 21.94 9.52 -7.02
N GLU A 263 21.48 8.31 -7.32
CA GLU A 263 20.87 7.99 -8.63
C GLU A 263 19.34 8.10 -8.63
N ALA A 264 18.75 8.12 -9.83
CA ALA A 264 17.33 7.95 -10.05
C ALA A 264 17.12 6.78 -11.02
N VAL A 265 16.34 5.77 -10.61
CA VAL A 265 16.19 4.51 -11.33
C VAL A 265 14.72 4.17 -11.53
N LEU A 266 14.34 3.82 -12.76
CA LEU A 266 13.08 3.16 -13.08
C LEU A 266 13.33 1.65 -13.15
N THR A 267 12.52 0.86 -12.47
CA THR A 267 12.54 -0.60 -12.57
C THR A 267 11.16 -1.18 -12.83
N ASP A 268 11.08 -2.49 -12.99
CA ASP A 268 9.82 -3.18 -13.17
C ASP A 268 9.10 -3.42 -11.84
N GLY A 269 7.78 -3.39 -11.91
CA GLY A 269 6.91 -3.73 -10.80
C GLY A 269 6.56 -5.20 -10.76
N PHE A 270 5.90 -5.61 -9.68
CA PHE A 270 5.32 -6.93 -9.55
C PHE A 270 3.95 -6.82 -8.88
N VAL A 271 3.04 -7.71 -9.23
CA VAL A 271 1.74 -7.85 -8.56
C VAL A 271 1.45 -9.31 -8.24
N LEU A 272 0.80 -9.54 -7.11
CA LEU A 272 0.30 -10.84 -6.67
C LEU A 272 -1.10 -11.04 -7.29
N PRO A 273 -1.28 -12.02 -8.19
CA PRO A 273 -2.60 -12.41 -8.65
C PRO A 273 -3.48 -12.91 -7.50
N VAL A 274 -4.80 -12.77 -7.65
CA VAL A 274 -5.78 -13.08 -6.59
C VAL A 274 -5.79 -14.57 -6.20
N ASP A 275 -5.42 -15.46 -7.11
CA ASP A 275 -5.36 -16.91 -6.91
C ASP A 275 -4.03 -17.40 -6.30
N GLN A 276 -3.16 -16.49 -5.86
CA GLN A 276 -1.83 -16.79 -5.32
C GLN A 276 -1.72 -16.35 -3.84
N PRO A 277 -0.82 -16.96 -3.04
CA PRO A 277 0.06 -18.09 -3.36
C PRO A 277 -0.68 -19.44 -3.39
N VAL A 278 -0.02 -20.48 -3.92
CA VAL A 278 -0.51 -21.86 -3.77
C VAL A 278 0.05 -22.44 -2.47
N MET A 279 -0.81 -22.53 -1.45
CA MET A 279 -0.49 -23.16 -0.17
C MET A 279 -0.40 -24.68 -0.32
N THR A 280 0.50 -25.31 0.42
CA THR A 280 0.49 -26.76 0.58
C THR A 280 -0.76 -27.15 1.37
N PRO A 281 -1.60 -28.07 0.88
CA PRO A 281 -2.77 -28.55 1.61
C PRO A 281 -2.41 -29.06 3.00
N ASP A 282 -3.27 -28.80 3.98
CA ASP A 282 -3.13 -29.29 5.35
C ASP A 282 -1.75 -29.06 5.96
N SER A 283 -1.17 -27.86 5.73
CA SER A 283 0.18 -27.50 6.19
C SER A 283 0.24 -26.35 7.19
N CYS A 284 -0.92 -25.81 7.57
CA CYS A 284 -0.99 -24.70 8.51
C CYS A 284 -0.77 -25.23 9.92
N GLU A 285 0.23 -24.72 10.62
CA GLU A 285 0.53 -25.12 11.99
C GLU A 285 0.38 -23.93 12.93
N ASP A 286 -0.01 -24.19 14.18
CA ASP A 286 -0.03 -23.13 15.18
C ASP A 286 1.40 -22.83 15.67
N THR A 287 1.80 -21.55 15.62
CA THR A 287 3.12 -21.10 16.05
C THR A 287 3.00 -19.92 17.01
N SER A 288 4.11 -19.47 17.59
CA SER A 288 4.12 -18.24 18.41
C SER A 288 3.71 -16.98 17.64
N PHE A 289 3.69 -17.03 16.31
CA PHE A 289 3.30 -15.93 15.43
C PHE A 289 1.93 -16.16 14.78
N GLY A 290 1.13 -17.09 15.32
CA GLY A 290 -0.14 -17.50 14.72
C GLY A 290 0.01 -18.63 13.69
N PRO A 291 -1.10 -19.02 13.02
CA PRO A 291 -1.09 -20.03 11.98
C PRO A 291 -0.08 -19.74 10.88
N THR A 292 0.87 -20.66 10.70
CA THR A 292 1.90 -20.58 9.66
C THR A 292 1.74 -21.74 8.70
N CYS A 293 1.47 -21.45 7.44
CA CYS A 293 1.27 -22.42 6.37
C CYS A 293 2.49 -22.47 5.46
N THR A 294 2.76 -23.62 4.85
CA THR A 294 3.82 -23.74 3.84
C THR A 294 3.29 -23.43 2.43
N MET A 295 4.14 -22.86 1.58
CA MET A 295 3.80 -22.53 0.19
C MET A 295 4.49 -23.48 -0.78
N ASP A 296 3.72 -24.11 -1.68
CA ASP A 296 4.29 -24.95 -2.75
C ASP A 296 4.83 -24.10 -3.89
N SER A 297 4.09 -23.05 -4.26
CA SER A 297 4.49 -22.16 -5.34
C SER A 297 3.90 -20.76 -5.18
N LEU A 298 4.58 -19.80 -5.80
CA LEU A 298 4.17 -18.39 -5.86
C LEU A 298 4.36 -17.90 -7.29
N THR A 299 3.28 -17.44 -7.92
CA THR A 299 3.34 -16.80 -9.23
C THR A 299 3.10 -15.30 -9.09
N LEU A 300 4.05 -14.49 -9.56
CA LEU A 300 3.89 -13.04 -9.64
C LEU A 300 3.74 -12.59 -11.09
N THR A 301 2.95 -11.54 -11.32
CA THR A 301 2.92 -10.87 -12.61
C THR A 301 3.87 -9.67 -12.58
N ARG A 302 4.94 -9.74 -13.38
CA ARG A 302 5.85 -8.63 -13.65
C ARG A 302 5.08 -7.54 -14.42
N LEU A 303 5.33 -6.29 -14.03
CA LEU A 303 4.83 -5.08 -14.68
C LEU A 303 6.05 -4.40 -15.34
N PRO A 304 6.37 -4.73 -16.60
CA PRO A 304 7.52 -4.15 -17.28
C PRO A 304 7.38 -2.63 -17.35
N ALA A 305 8.41 -1.92 -16.94
CA ALA A 305 8.47 -0.47 -17.06
C ALA A 305 9.18 -0.03 -18.34
N SER A 306 8.81 1.14 -18.84
CA SER A 306 9.49 1.79 -19.95
C SER A 306 9.69 3.27 -19.63
N LEU A 307 10.90 3.79 -19.87
CA LEU A 307 11.16 5.22 -19.75
C LEU A 307 10.27 6.04 -20.70
N ASP A 308 10.02 5.52 -21.90
CA ASP A 308 9.19 6.22 -22.89
C ASP A 308 7.72 6.26 -22.47
N ASP A 309 7.22 5.21 -21.81
CA ASP A 309 5.87 5.20 -21.26
C ASP A 309 5.77 6.10 -20.02
N PHE A 310 6.72 6.00 -19.10
CA PHE A 310 6.79 6.86 -17.91
C PHE A 310 6.83 8.35 -18.28
N ARG A 311 7.61 8.73 -19.29
CA ARG A 311 7.72 10.14 -19.77
C ARG A 311 6.43 10.68 -20.40
N GLN A 312 5.47 9.81 -20.73
CA GLN A 312 4.13 10.22 -21.19
C GLN A 312 3.13 10.39 -20.04
N ALA A 313 3.45 9.91 -18.84
CA ALA A 313 2.65 10.17 -17.66
C ALA A 313 2.74 11.67 -17.29
N PRO A 314 1.72 12.23 -16.62
CA PRO A 314 1.82 13.57 -16.04
C PRO A 314 3.07 13.68 -15.15
N GLY A 315 3.96 14.61 -15.49
CA GLY A 315 5.21 14.85 -14.76
C GLY A 315 4.96 15.47 -13.39
N ALA A 316 5.95 15.42 -12.50
CA ALA A 316 5.82 15.96 -11.16
C ALA A 316 5.53 17.48 -11.16
N ALA A 317 6.04 18.22 -12.17
CA ALA A 317 5.75 19.64 -12.34
C ALA A 317 4.26 19.94 -12.54
N SER A 318 3.47 19.05 -13.18
CA SER A 318 2.02 19.27 -13.33
C SER A 318 1.25 19.16 -12.02
N PHE A 319 1.89 18.62 -10.98
CA PHE A 319 1.37 18.57 -9.61
C PHE A 319 2.03 19.61 -8.70
N ASN A 320 2.64 20.65 -9.30
CA ASN A 320 3.40 21.71 -8.61
C ASN A 320 4.64 21.21 -7.85
N LEU A 321 5.26 20.10 -8.25
CA LEU A 321 6.46 19.53 -7.62
C LEU A 321 7.70 19.73 -8.53
N PRO A 322 8.21 20.97 -8.70
CA PRO A 322 9.29 21.25 -9.64
C PRO A 322 10.65 20.68 -9.22
N LYS A 323 10.94 20.54 -7.91
CA LYS A 323 12.21 19.96 -7.47
C LYS A 323 12.24 18.46 -7.79
N LEU A 324 11.13 17.77 -7.55
CA LEU A 324 10.96 16.37 -7.94
C LEU A 324 11.08 16.18 -9.45
N ASP A 325 10.41 17.04 -10.24
CA ASP A 325 10.46 16.96 -11.71
C ASP A 325 11.90 17.05 -12.24
N ALA A 326 12.69 17.97 -11.67
CA ALA A 326 14.10 18.09 -11.97
C ALA A 326 14.91 16.85 -11.55
N ALA A 327 14.63 16.29 -10.36
CA ALA A 327 15.33 15.12 -9.84
C ALA A 327 15.10 13.84 -10.69
N LEU A 328 13.94 13.74 -11.35
CA LEU A 328 13.55 12.62 -12.23
C LEU A 328 13.98 12.80 -13.69
N ARG A 329 14.58 13.93 -14.06
CA ARG A 329 14.97 14.21 -15.46
C ARG A 329 15.95 13.18 -16.03
N ASP A 330 16.91 12.78 -15.22
CA ASP A 330 17.99 11.84 -15.59
C ASP A 330 17.68 10.39 -15.21
N LEU A 331 16.39 10.05 -15.07
CA LEU A 331 15.93 8.71 -14.73
C LEU A 331 16.47 7.67 -15.72
N LYS A 332 17.07 6.60 -15.20
CA LYS A 332 17.61 5.48 -15.98
C LYS A 332 16.80 4.23 -15.72
N TYR A 333 16.54 3.45 -16.76
CA TYR A 333 15.94 2.13 -16.59
C TYR A 333 16.98 1.12 -16.09
N ARG A 334 16.62 0.32 -15.09
CA ARG A 334 17.37 -0.83 -14.62
C ARG A 334 16.44 -2.03 -14.49
N ALA A 335 16.65 -3.02 -15.34
CA ALA A 335 15.95 -4.29 -15.23
C ALA A 335 16.34 -4.99 -13.91
N PRO A 336 15.37 -5.54 -13.16
CA PRO A 336 15.68 -6.34 -11.99
C PRO A 336 16.31 -7.68 -12.41
N THR A 337 17.21 -8.20 -11.59
CA THR A 337 17.72 -9.56 -11.75
C THR A 337 16.63 -10.53 -11.31
N LEU A 338 16.15 -11.39 -12.20
CA LEU A 338 15.14 -12.41 -11.89
C LEU A 338 15.83 -13.73 -11.52
N TYR A 339 15.44 -14.33 -10.40
CA TYR A 339 15.97 -15.63 -9.96
C TYR A 339 15.19 -16.82 -10.53
N TYR A 340 13.97 -16.57 -11.01
CA TYR A 340 13.11 -17.58 -11.62
C TYR A 340 12.77 -17.22 -13.06
N LYS A 341 12.54 -18.23 -13.88
CA LYS A 341 12.13 -18.06 -15.28
C LYS A 341 10.63 -17.73 -15.37
N PRO A 342 10.18 -17.15 -16.49
CA PRO A 342 8.77 -17.06 -16.78
C PRO A 342 8.08 -18.42 -16.76
N ALA A 343 6.80 -18.45 -16.39
CA ALA A 343 5.98 -19.65 -16.31
C ALA A 343 5.86 -20.37 -17.66
N SER A 344 5.89 -19.60 -18.75
CA SER A 344 6.00 -20.09 -20.12
C SER A 344 6.53 -18.99 -21.05
N GLU A 345 7.01 -19.37 -22.24
CA GLU A 345 7.36 -18.39 -23.29
C GLU A 345 6.15 -17.56 -23.75
N ALA A 346 4.94 -18.12 -23.69
CA ALA A 346 3.70 -17.44 -24.05
C ALA A 346 3.26 -16.39 -23.02
N THR A 347 3.74 -16.50 -21.78
CA THR A 347 3.42 -15.60 -20.67
C THR A 347 4.70 -15.08 -20.01
N PRO A 348 5.51 -14.27 -20.73
CA PRO A 348 6.86 -13.88 -20.29
C PRO A 348 6.87 -13.03 -19.02
N ASN A 349 5.73 -12.44 -18.65
CA ASN A 349 5.57 -11.62 -17.46
C ASN A 349 5.02 -12.38 -16.25
N GLN A 350 4.65 -13.65 -16.39
CA GLN A 350 4.27 -14.47 -15.23
C GLN A 350 5.52 -15.16 -14.72
N ILE A 351 6.02 -14.79 -13.54
CA ILE A 351 7.20 -15.37 -12.92
C ILE A 351 6.74 -16.40 -11.90
N ARG A 352 6.99 -17.68 -12.18
CA ARG A 352 6.59 -18.79 -11.30
C ARG A 352 7.78 -19.25 -10.47
N ALA A 353 7.67 -19.08 -9.15
CA ALA A 353 8.62 -19.60 -8.19
C ALA A 353 8.06 -20.88 -7.56
N VAL A 354 8.89 -21.92 -7.49
CA VAL A 354 8.57 -23.22 -6.90
C VAL A 354 9.70 -23.58 -5.94
N GLY A 355 9.38 -24.35 -4.90
CA GLY A 355 10.39 -24.88 -4.00
C GLY A 355 11.36 -25.83 -4.71
N THR A 356 12.53 -26.06 -4.10
CA THR A 356 13.53 -27.00 -4.61
C THR A 356 13.30 -28.38 -4.01
N ASP A 357 13.13 -29.40 -4.85
CA ASP A 357 12.95 -30.80 -4.43
C ASP A 357 14.17 -31.42 -3.73
#